data_AF-A0A2E1IX49-F1
#
_entry.id   AF-A0A2E1IX49-F1
#
_cell.length_a   1.000
_cell.length_b   1.000
_cell.length_c   1.000
_cell.angle_alpha   90.00
_cell.angle_beta   90.00
_cell.angle_gamma   90.00
#
_symmetry.space_group_name_H-M   'P 1'
#
loop_
_entity.id
_entity.type
_entity.pdbx_description
1 polymer ?
#
loop_
_entity_poly.entity_id
_entity_poly.type
_entity_poly.pdbx_seq_one_letter_code
_entity_poly.pdbx_strand_id
1 'polypeptide(L)'
;MAQINYYQIMNWFKNILTISILIFNIMPGSNIGSYAGGFLRMGSSARAMAMGSGFTSEIDQGFAAYHNPASLTFLTKKQIGFSNHFLPLDRRLMAANFSMSIPPTASIGLGWISAGVDKIDGRAGSGRHTQYLSTSENAFLISFAQQFFPWLSIGMNLKILQHQLPINSTDLAGKGIGMDFGIHVKTKSGSKIGLMIQDLNSRYQWKTDKIYERGKVYIDQFPTLVRLGSNVNYKNFYIVGDAGLIINKQEIVGYTFRAGMEYPYLENYYLRAGFGNRRMSVGVGLDWSLLKDGDGRLDYAFIFENPAGGAHIFTYAFSF
;
A
#
# COMPACT_ATOMS: atom_id res chain seq x y z
N MET A 1 19.83 -10.93 40.68
CA MET A 1 19.15 -11.03 39.36
C MET A 1 17.73 -10.53 39.59
N ALA A 2 17.44 -9.28 39.21
CA ALA A 2 16.27 -8.56 39.70
C ALA A 2 14.96 -9.03 39.05
N GLN A 3 14.02 -9.51 39.87
CA GLN A 3 12.62 -9.71 39.47
C GLN A 3 11.99 -8.35 39.20
N ILE A 4 11.84 -8.00 37.92
CA ILE A 4 11.06 -6.83 37.52
C ILE A 4 9.61 -7.10 37.92
N ASN A 5 9.07 -6.25 38.79
CA ASN A 5 7.76 -6.43 39.40
C ASN A 5 6.64 -6.18 38.36
N TYR A 6 5.67 -7.08 38.28
CA TYR A 6 4.53 -7.02 37.35
C TYR A 6 3.85 -5.63 37.31
N TYR A 7 3.74 -4.98 38.46
CA TYR A 7 3.18 -3.63 38.59
C TYR A 7 4.01 -2.54 37.89
N GLN A 8 5.34 -2.67 37.86
CA GLN A 8 6.20 -1.74 37.13
C GLN A 8 6.03 -1.90 35.61
N ILE A 9 5.86 -3.14 35.12
CA ILE A 9 5.61 -3.41 33.70
C ILE A 9 4.26 -2.82 33.28
N MET A 10 3.21 -2.99 34.09
CA MET A 10 1.89 -2.40 33.81
C MET A 10 1.89 -0.88 33.81
N ASN A 11 2.59 -0.24 34.76
CA ASN A 11 2.72 1.23 34.77
C ASN A 11 3.53 1.73 33.57
N TRP A 12 4.56 0.99 33.16
CA TRP A 12 5.33 1.33 31.96
C TRP A 12 4.48 1.24 30.68
N PHE A 13 3.69 0.18 30.53
CA PHE A 13 2.71 0.05 29.45
C PHE A 13 1.66 1.15 29.46
N LYS A 14 1.10 1.47 30.63
CA LYS A 14 0.12 2.56 30.79
C LYS A 14 0.71 3.91 30.40
N ASN A 15 1.95 4.19 30.79
CA ASN A 15 2.64 5.43 30.43
C ASN A 15 2.92 5.49 28.92
N ILE A 16 3.36 4.40 28.30
CA ILE A 16 3.55 4.34 26.84
C ILE A 16 2.24 4.55 26.10
N LEU A 17 1.16 3.91 26.56
CA LEU A 17 -0.18 4.08 25.99
C LEU A 17 -0.68 5.51 26.15
N THR A 18 -0.44 6.14 27.29
CA THR A 18 -0.84 7.52 27.54
C THR A 18 -0.04 8.48 26.67
N ILE A 19 1.27 8.25 26.52
CA ILE A 19 2.15 9.04 25.65
C ILE A 19 1.77 8.84 24.17
N SER A 20 1.44 7.62 23.73
CA SER A 20 1.01 7.38 22.35
C SER A 20 -0.32 8.04 22.03
N ILE A 21 -1.27 8.04 22.98
CA ILE A 21 -2.54 8.77 22.87
C ILE A 21 -2.30 10.29 22.82
N LEU A 22 -1.38 10.83 23.64
CA LEU A 22 -1.05 12.25 23.63
C LEU A 22 -0.37 12.66 22.31
N ILE A 23 0.55 11.84 21.78
CA ILE A 23 1.20 12.07 20.47
C ILE A 23 0.18 12.04 19.33
N PHE A 24 -0.82 11.16 19.41
CA PHE A 24 -1.89 11.08 18.40
C PHE A 24 -2.72 12.37 18.31
N ASN A 25 -2.90 13.10 19.41
CA ASN A 25 -3.67 14.35 19.43
C ASN A 25 -2.93 15.56 18.82
N ILE A 26 -1.61 15.47 18.61
CA ILE A 26 -0.78 16.60 18.17
C ILE A 26 -0.48 16.54 16.65
N MET A 27 -0.89 15.47 15.95
CA MET A 27 -0.61 15.33 14.52
C MET A 27 -1.52 16.25 13.68
N PRO A 28 -0.97 17.22 12.93
CA PRO A 28 -1.76 18.06 12.05
C PRO A 28 -2.40 17.21 10.94
N GLY A 29 -3.63 17.57 10.55
CA GLY A 29 -4.32 16.94 9.42
C GLY A 29 -3.56 17.20 8.12
N SER A 30 -3.08 16.13 7.47
CA SER A 30 -2.34 16.22 6.22
C SER A 30 -3.27 16.18 5.00
N ASN A 31 -3.12 17.12 4.06
CA ASN A 31 -3.93 17.22 2.84
C ASN A 31 -3.29 16.42 1.68
N ILE A 32 -2.95 15.15 1.95
CA ILE A 32 -2.12 14.29 1.07
C ILE A 32 -2.81 13.98 -0.27
N GLY A 33 -4.15 14.06 -0.29
CA GLY A 33 -4.96 13.73 -1.45
C GLY A 33 -4.76 14.68 -2.64
N SER A 34 -4.22 15.88 -2.43
CA SER A 34 -3.98 16.85 -3.50
C SER A 34 -2.72 16.60 -4.31
N TYR A 35 -1.85 15.68 -3.87
CA TYR A 35 -0.60 15.37 -4.58
C TYR A 35 -0.78 14.20 -5.54
N ALA A 36 -0.06 14.25 -6.67
CA ALA A 36 -0.03 13.17 -7.65
C ALA A 36 0.37 11.80 -7.07
N GLY A 37 0.00 10.74 -7.77
CA GLY A 37 0.27 9.35 -7.35
C GLY A 37 -0.60 8.88 -6.18
N GLY A 38 -1.75 9.52 -5.94
CA GLY A 38 -2.67 9.17 -4.86
C GLY A 38 -3.03 7.69 -4.82
N PHE A 39 -3.23 7.08 -5.99
CA PHE A 39 -3.58 5.67 -6.12
C PHE A 39 -2.55 4.70 -5.53
N LEU A 40 -1.25 5.02 -5.62
CA LEU A 40 -0.18 4.19 -5.04
C LEU A 40 -0.20 4.18 -3.50
N ARG A 41 -0.88 5.15 -2.88
CA ARG A 41 -0.99 5.31 -1.43
C ARG A 41 -2.27 4.71 -0.84
N MET A 42 -3.21 4.29 -1.70
CA MET A 42 -4.48 3.69 -1.28
C MET A 42 -4.24 2.32 -0.62
N GLY A 43 -3.38 1.50 -1.21
CA GLY A 43 -3.01 0.15 -0.74
C GLY A 43 -3.33 -0.91 -1.79
N SER A 44 -2.85 -2.15 -1.59
CA SER A 44 -2.90 -3.20 -2.62
C SER A 44 -3.97 -4.27 -2.34
N SER A 45 -3.85 -5.01 -1.23
CA SER A 45 -4.66 -6.19 -0.94
C SER A 45 -5.75 -5.94 0.10
N ALA A 46 -6.80 -6.76 0.11
CA ALA A 46 -7.83 -6.76 1.14
C ALA A 46 -7.23 -7.02 2.53
N ARG A 47 -6.28 -7.95 2.68
CA ARG A 47 -5.58 -8.19 3.95
C ARG A 47 -4.90 -6.92 4.45
N ALA A 48 -4.10 -6.27 3.61
CA ALA A 48 -3.44 -5.02 3.96
C ALA A 48 -4.47 -3.93 4.32
N MET A 49 -5.48 -3.72 3.45
CA MET A 49 -6.51 -2.70 3.66
C MET A 49 -7.30 -2.91 4.96
N ALA A 50 -7.68 -4.16 5.29
CA ALA A 50 -8.40 -4.51 6.51
C ALA A 50 -7.57 -4.26 7.78
N MET A 51 -6.25 -4.19 7.66
CA MET A 51 -5.30 -3.94 8.74
C MET A 51 -4.68 -2.53 8.65
N GLY A 52 -5.40 -1.58 8.05
CA GLY A 52 -4.98 -0.17 7.95
C GLY A 52 -3.85 0.10 6.95
N SER A 53 -3.47 -0.87 6.13
CA SER A 53 -2.39 -0.79 5.11
C SER A 53 -0.99 -0.53 5.69
N GLY A 54 -0.79 -0.87 6.96
CA GLY A 54 0.42 -0.66 7.73
C GLY A 54 1.56 -1.66 7.45
N PHE A 55 1.70 -2.10 6.20
CA PHE A 55 2.42 -3.35 5.86
C PHE A 55 3.91 -3.13 5.55
N THR A 56 4.51 -2.06 6.07
CA THR A 56 5.91 -1.72 5.80
C THR A 56 6.90 -2.80 6.28
N SER A 57 6.61 -3.48 7.39
CA SER A 57 7.40 -4.61 7.92
C SER A 57 6.76 -5.97 7.67
N GLU A 58 5.58 -6.00 7.07
CA GLU A 58 4.79 -7.22 6.88
C GLU A 58 4.97 -7.81 5.49
N ILE A 59 4.88 -9.14 5.40
CA ILE A 59 4.92 -9.85 4.12
C ILE A 59 3.47 -10.11 3.71
N ASP A 60 3.03 -9.42 2.66
CA ASP A 60 1.69 -9.59 2.12
C ASP A 60 1.67 -10.72 1.09
N GLN A 61 0.88 -11.77 1.33
CA GLN A 61 0.84 -12.91 0.43
C GLN A 61 0.23 -12.50 -0.92
N GLY A 62 0.95 -12.76 -2.01
CA GLY A 62 0.59 -12.31 -3.36
C GLY A 62 1.07 -10.88 -3.68
N PHE A 63 1.33 -10.03 -2.69
CA PHE A 63 1.65 -8.59 -2.87
C PHE A 63 2.92 -8.14 -2.14
N ALA A 64 3.83 -9.06 -1.80
CA ALA A 64 4.99 -8.79 -0.94
C ALA A 64 5.81 -7.55 -1.36
N ALA A 65 6.09 -7.40 -2.66
CA ALA A 65 6.89 -6.28 -3.16
C ALA A 65 6.24 -4.89 -3.03
N TYR A 66 4.90 -4.84 -2.93
CA TYR A 66 4.14 -3.60 -3.08
C TYR A 66 4.41 -2.62 -1.93
N HIS A 67 4.34 -3.09 -0.69
CA HIS A 67 4.52 -2.23 0.49
C HIS A 67 5.98 -2.01 0.85
N ASN A 68 6.82 -3.04 0.67
CA ASN A 68 8.26 -3.00 0.89
C ASN A 68 8.95 -4.09 0.05
N PRO A 69 9.74 -3.74 -0.98
CA PRO A 69 10.41 -4.71 -1.83
C PRO A 69 11.37 -5.64 -1.08
N ALA A 70 11.97 -5.19 0.02
CA ALA A 70 12.89 -6.02 0.80
C ALA A 70 12.21 -7.25 1.43
N SER A 71 10.89 -7.26 1.54
CA SER A 71 10.13 -8.40 2.07
C SER A 71 10.13 -9.62 1.14
N LEU A 72 10.41 -9.41 -0.16
CA LEU A 72 10.38 -10.45 -1.21
C LEU A 72 11.28 -11.65 -0.91
N THR A 73 12.45 -11.41 -0.31
CA THR A 73 13.45 -12.47 -0.05
C THR A 73 12.99 -13.51 0.95
N PHE A 74 11.89 -13.26 1.65
CA PHE A 74 11.33 -14.16 2.64
C PHE A 74 10.17 -15.01 2.11
N LEU A 75 9.88 -14.91 0.82
CA LEU A 75 8.95 -15.81 0.16
C LEU A 75 9.56 -17.20 0.02
N THR A 76 8.80 -18.22 0.40
CA THR A 76 9.20 -19.63 0.30
C THR A 76 8.70 -20.30 -0.99
N LYS A 77 7.63 -19.76 -1.58
CA LYS A 77 6.97 -20.25 -2.79
C LYS A 77 6.82 -19.11 -3.79
N LYS A 78 6.58 -19.43 -5.06
CA LYS A 78 6.16 -18.43 -6.05
C LYS A 78 4.77 -17.95 -5.67
N GLN A 79 4.50 -16.67 -5.89
CA GLN A 79 3.21 -16.09 -5.56
C GLN A 79 2.65 -15.32 -6.73
N ILE A 80 1.34 -15.43 -6.91
CA ILE A 80 0.56 -14.54 -7.76
C ILE A 80 -0.62 -14.00 -6.97
N GLY A 81 -0.92 -12.73 -7.12
CA GLY A 81 -1.99 -12.04 -6.41
C GLY A 81 -2.78 -11.14 -7.35
N PHE A 82 -4.09 -11.10 -7.15
CA PHE A 82 -5.03 -10.23 -7.84
C PHE A 82 -5.93 -9.55 -6.81
N SER A 83 -6.11 -8.25 -6.93
CA SER A 83 -6.91 -7.46 -6.02
C SER A 83 -7.78 -6.49 -6.82
N ASN A 84 -9.04 -6.38 -6.42
CA ASN A 84 -10.00 -5.46 -7.02
C ASN A 84 -10.73 -4.68 -5.92
N HIS A 85 -10.73 -3.36 -6.05
CA HIS A 85 -11.35 -2.43 -5.12
C HIS A 85 -12.53 -1.76 -5.83
N PHE A 86 -13.73 -2.03 -5.33
CA PHE A 86 -14.94 -1.30 -5.68
C PHE A 86 -15.03 -0.10 -4.77
N LEU A 87 -14.77 1.08 -5.33
CA LEU A 87 -14.77 2.34 -4.60
C LEU A 87 -16.05 3.11 -4.96
N PRO A 88 -16.57 3.97 -4.07
CA PRO A 88 -17.67 4.87 -4.42
C PRO A 88 -17.31 5.81 -5.57
N LEU A 89 -18.33 6.36 -6.23
CA LEU A 89 -18.24 7.34 -7.33
C LEU A 89 -17.63 6.77 -8.63
N ASP A 90 -18.04 5.56 -9.02
CA ASP A 90 -17.55 4.85 -10.22
C ASP A 90 -16.01 4.74 -10.29
N ARG A 91 -15.35 4.80 -9.12
CA ARG A 91 -13.92 4.65 -8.99
C ARG A 91 -13.58 3.17 -8.87
N ARG A 92 -12.45 2.78 -9.46
CA ARG A 92 -11.89 1.44 -9.35
C ARG A 92 -10.40 1.50 -9.06
N LEU A 93 -9.91 0.53 -8.33
CA LEU A 93 -8.49 0.24 -8.18
C LEU A 93 -8.28 -1.26 -8.33
N MET A 94 -7.41 -1.64 -9.26
CA MET A 94 -7.04 -3.02 -9.53
C MET A 94 -5.55 -3.18 -9.33
N ALA A 95 -5.14 -4.33 -8.82
CA ALA A 95 -3.73 -4.68 -8.73
C ALA A 95 -3.51 -6.15 -9.06
N ALA A 96 -2.45 -6.44 -9.81
CA ALA A 96 -1.97 -7.78 -10.07
C ALA A 96 -0.49 -7.84 -9.76
N ASN A 97 -0.02 -8.94 -9.18
CA ASN A 97 1.35 -9.03 -8.73
C ASN A 97 1.85 -10.48 -8.82
N PHE A 98 3.10 -10.63 -9.23
CA PHE A 98 3.82 -11.90 -9.30
C PHE A 98 5.13 -11.75 -8.56
N SER A 99 5.56 -12.78 -7.82
CA SER A 99 6.80 -12.74 -7.05
C SER A 99 7.42 -14.13 -6.97
N MET A 100 8.74 -14.19 -7.09
CA MET A 100 9.47 -15.44 -6.93
C MET A 100 10.86 -15.22 -6.34
N SER A 101 11.29 -16.20 -5.56
CA SER A 101 12.65 -16.27 -5.04
C SER A 101 13.59 -16.80 -6.13
N ILE A 102 14.78 -16.20 -6.20
CA ILE A 102 15.90 -16.65 -7.01
C ILE A 102 16.96 -17.15 -6.03
N PRO A 103 17.02 -18.47 -5.76
CA PRO A 103 18.01 -19.03 -4.85
C PRO A 103 19.44 -18.62 -5.24
N PRO A 104 20.34 -18.41 -4.27
CA PRO A 104 20.17 -18.69 -2.84
C PRO A 104 19.55 -17.56 -2.00
N THR A 105 19.64 -16.30 -2.44
CA THR A 105 19.40 -15.13 -1.56
C THR A 105 18.71 -13.95 -2.24
N ALA A 106 18.36 -14.05 -3.53
CA ALA A 106 17.72 -12.98 -4.28
C ALA A 106 16.23 -13.27 -4.50
N SER A 107 15.47 -12.25 -4.89
CA SER A 107 14.07 -12.39 -5.30
C SER A 107 13.68 -11.30 -6.28
N ILE A 108 12.73 -11.63 -7.15
CA ILE A 108 12.16 -10.66 -8.10
C ILE A 108 10.64 -10.62 -7.97
N GLY A 109 10.08 -9.49 -8.38
CA GLY A 109 8.64 -9.31 -8.48
C GLY A 109 8.26 -8.46 -9.68
N LEU A 110 7.06 -8.69 -10.20
CA LEU A 110 6.40 -7.87 -11.20
C LEU A 110 5.04 -7.47 -10.66
N GLY A 111 4.72 -6.19 -10.71
CA GLY A 111 3.46 -5.65 -10.23
C GLY A 111 2.81 -4.77 -11.27
N TRP A 112 1.49 -4.72 -11.27
CA TRP A 112 0.69 -3.76 -11.98
C TRP A 112 -0.39 -3.25 -11.03
N ILE A 113 -0.57 -1.94 -11.00
CA ILE A 113 -1.67 -1.30 -10.28
C ILE A 113 -2.30 -0.26 -11.19
N SER A 114 -3.63 -0.29 -11.26
CA SER A 114 -4.44 0.55 -12.13
C SER A 114 -5.55 1.20 -11.33
N ALA A 115 -5.64 2.52 -11.39
CA ALA A 115 -6.76 3.28 -10.87
C ALA A 115 -7.54 3.91 -12.02
N GLY A 116 -8.78 4.27 -11.76
CA GLY A 116 -9.52 5.11 -12.69
C GLY A 116 -10.91 5.42 -12.23
N VAL A 117 -11.54 6.29 -13.00
CA VAL A 117 -12.92 6.70 -12.83
C VAL A 117 -13.59 6.55 -14.17
N ASP A 118 -14.67 5.80 -14.20
CA ASP A 118 -15.49 5.61 -15.38
C ASP A 118 -16.76 6.46 -15.27
N LYS A 119 -17.52 6.59 -16.36
CA LYS A 119 -18.81 7.30 -16.40
C LYS A 119 -18.80 8.74 -15.86
N ILE A 120 -17.69 9.46 -16.03
CA ILE A 120 -17.63 10.88 -15.73
C ILE A 120 -18.61 11.60 -16.68
N ASP A 121 -19.59 12.30 -16.13
CA ASP A 121 -20.61 13.01 -16.91
C ASP A 121 -20.03 14.27 -17.57
N GLY A 122 -19.70 14.16 -18.86
CA GLY A 122 -19.23 15.28 -19.67
C GLY A 122 -20.37 16.25 -19.97
N ARG A 123 -20.13 17.54 -19.74
CA ARG A 123 -21.12 18.60 -20.00
C ARG A 123 -20.51 19.75 -20.79
N ALA A 124 -21.30 20.31 -21.70
CA ALA A 124 -20.97 21.54 -22.39
C ALA A 124 -21.07 22.75 -21.44
N GLY A 125 -20.56 23.91 -21.84
CA GLY A 125 -20.70 25.15 -21.07
C GLY A 125 -22.16 25.56 -20.80
N SER A 126 -23.12 25.06 -21.60
CA SER A 126 -24.56 25.22 -21.40
C SER A 126 -25.17 24.22 -20.39
N GLY A 127 -24.37 23.34 -19.78
CA GLY A 127 -24.82 22.31 -18.84
C GLY A 127 -25.44 21.07 -19.50
N ARG A 128 -25.62 21.05 -20.83
CA ARG A 128 -26.10 19.88 -21.56
C ARG A 128 -25.08 18.74 -21.52
N HIS A 129 -25.57 17.53 -21.25
CA HIS A 129 -24.76 16.31 -21.39
C HIS A 129 -24.17 16.21 -22.80
N THR A 130 -22.90 15.81 -22.89
CA THR A 130 -22.21 15.56 -24.14
C THR A 130 -21.95 14.08 -24.33
N GLN A 131 -21.19 13.49 -23.41
CA GLN A 131 -20.80 12.08 -23.44
C GLN A 131 -20.30 11.66 -22.06
N TYR A 132 -20.16 10.35 -21.85
CA TYR A 132 -19.41 9.83 -20.72
C TYR A 132 -17.91 9.82 -21.02
N LEU A 133 -17.12 10.21 -20.01
CA LEU A 133 -15.68 10.25 -20.04
C LEU A 133 -15.10 9.23 -19.04
N SER A 134 -13.86 8.82 -19.27
CA SER A 134 -13.13 7.93 -18.36
C SER A 134 -11.67 8.35 -18.26
N THR A 135 -11.09 8.18 -17.08
CA THR A 135 -9.66 8.42 -16.81
C THR A 135 -9.02 7.18 -16.20
N SER A 136 -7.72 7.01 -16.42
CA SER A 136 -6.97 5.94 -15.76
C SER A 136 -5.52 6.30 -15.45
N GLU A 137 -5.03 5.76 -14.34
CA GLU A 137 -3.64 5.81 -13.92
C GLU A 137 -3.12 4.38 -13.80
N ASN A 138 -1.95 4.11 -14.38
CA ASN A 138 -1.30 2.81 -14.32
C ASN A 138 0.13 2.96 -13.79
N ALA A 139 0.54 2.03 -12.95
CA ALA A 139 1.93 1.83 -12.58
C ALA A 139 2.31 0.37 -12.79
N PHE A 140 3.41 0.15 -13.49
CA PHE A 140 4.08 -1.15 -13.57
C PHE A 140 5.30 -1.12 -12.65
N LEU A 141 5.44 -2.14 -11.81
CA LEU A 141 6.50 -2.27 -10.83
C LEU A 141 7.41 -3.44 -11.24
N ILE A 142 8.71 -3.19 -11.28
CA ILE A 142 9.73 -4.22 -11.41
C ILE A 142 10.53 -4.20 -10.11
N SER A 143 10.51 -5.32 -9.40
CA SER A 143 11.03 -5.42 -8.05
C SER A 143 12.23 -6.35 -8.00
N PHE A 144 13.26 -5.95 -7.28
CA PHE A 144 14.41 -6.79 -6.96
C PHE A 144 14.75 -6.67 -5.48
N ALA A 145 15.07 -7.77 -4.84
CA ALA A 145 15.50 -7.79 -3.45
C ALA A 145 16.61 -8.81 -3.22
N GLN A 146 17.49 -8.47 -2.30
CA GLN A 146 18.65 -9.26 -1.92
C GLN A 146 18.72 -9.41 -0.41
N GLN A 147 18.84 -10.65 0.04
CA GLN A 147 19.13 -10.97 1.43
C GLN A 147 20.64 -10.94 1.64
N PHE A 148 21.11 -9.99 2.43
CA PHE A 148 22.54 -9.85 2.75
C PHE A 148 22.93 -10.69 3.96
N PHE A 149 22.03 -10.77 4.95
CA PHE A 149 22.18 -11.61 6.13
C PHE A 149 20.87 -12.36 6.42
N PRO A 150 20.89 -13.46 7.19
CA PRO A 150 19.67 -14.17 7.59
C PRO A 150 18.59 -13.26 8.23
N TRP A 151 19.03 -12.15 8.84
CA TRP A 151 18.20 -11.17 9.51
C TRP A 151 18.00 -9.84 8.74
N LEU A 152 18.68 -9.61 7.60
CA LEU A 152 18.64 -8.36 6.85
C LEU A 152 18.46 -8.58 5.35
N SER A 153 17.46 -7.92 4.78
CA SER A 153 17.31 -7.78 3.33
C SER A 153 17.08 -6.32 2.92
N ILE A 154 17.46 -6.04 1.68
CA ILE A 154 17.27 -4.75 1.01
C ILE A 154 16.60 -5.02 -0.33
N GLY A 155 15.71 -4.14 -0.75
CA GLY A 155 15.06 -4.26 -2.05
C GLY A 155 14.76 -2.91 -2.67
N MET A 156 14.43 -2.93 -3.96
CA MET A 156 14.02 -1.78 -4.72
C MET A 156 12.86 -2.10 -5.66
N ASN A 157 12.01 -1.10 -5.94
CA ASN A 157 11.10 -1.15 -7.09
C ASN A 157 11.46 -0.05 -8.08
N LEU A 158 11.47 -0.40 -9.37
CA LEU A 158 11.35 0.55 -10.47
C LEU A 158 9.90 0.66 -10.88
N LYS A 159 9.36 1.88 -10.94
CA LYS A 159 7.99 2.18 -11.33
C LYS A 159 7.95 2.83 -12.70
N ILE A 160 7.13 2.31 -13.60
CA ILE A 160 6.79 2.94 -14.88
C ILE A 160 5.36 3.45 -14.76
N LEU A 161 5.18 4.76 -14.87
CA LEU A 161 3.94 5.46 -14.55
C LEU A 161 3.29 6.01 -15.82
N GLN A 162 1.96 5.86 -15.92
CA GLN A 162 1.16 6.43 -16.99
C GLN A 162 -0.15 6.99 -16.42
N HIS A 163 -0.55 8.18 -16.85
CA HIS A 163 -1.84 8.78 -16.51
C HIS A 163 -2.51 9.25 -17.80
N GLN A 164 -3.63 8.63 -18.14
CA GLN A 164 -4.45 8.98 -19.29
C GLN A 164 -5.57 9.91 -18.86
N LEU A 165 -5.57 11.15 -19.36
CA LEU A 165 -6.67 12.08 -19.11
C LEU A 165 -7.87 11.81 -20.04
N PRO A 166 -9.09 12.18 -19.61
CA PRO A 166 -10.30 12.09 -20.41
C PRO A 166 -10.33 13.21 -21.46
N ILE A 167 -9.53 13.08 -22.52
CA ILE A 167 -9.52 14.03 -23.64
C ILE A 167 -9.69 13.26 -24.94
N ASN A 168 -10.85 13.42 -25.57
CA ASN A 168 -11.38 12.52 -26.62
C ASN A 168 -10.72 12.63 -27.99
N SER A 169 -9.68 13.46 -28.17
CA SER A 169 -9.10 13.70 -29.49
C SER A 169 -7.57 13.72 -29.58
N THR A 170 -6.84 13.86 -28.47
CA THR A 170 -5.39 14.14 -28.53
C THR A 170 -4.49 13.16 -27.78
N ASP A 171 -5.05 12.11 -27.17
CA ASP A 171 -4.31 11.08 -26.41
C ASP A 171 -3.24 11.69 -25.49
N LEU A 172 -3.63 12.70 -24.71
CA LEU A 172 -2.70 13.33 -23.77
C LEU A 172 -2.49 12.41 -22.58
N ALA A 173 -1.30 11.82 -22.51
CA ALA A 173 -0.88 10.95 -21.43
C ALA A 173 0.32 11.54 -20.68
N GLY A 174 0.23 11.62 -19.36
CA GLY A 174 1.37 11.85 -18.49
C GLY A 174 2.17 10.56 -18.38
N LYS A 175 3.50 10.62 -18.58
CA LYS A 175 4.40 9.46 -18.44
C LYS A 175 5.47 9.74 -17.42
N GLY A 176 5.89 8.71 -16.70
CA GLY A 176 6.78 8.88 -15.56
C GLY A 176 7.61 7.65 -15.23
N ILE A 177 8.66 7.88 -14.46
CA ILE A 177 9.44 6.83 -13.81
C ILE A 177 9.55 7.20 -12.34
N GLY A 178 9.53 6.18 -11.47
CA GLY A 178 9.68 6.33 -10.04
C GLY A 178 10.53 5.21 -9.44
N MET A 179 11.03 5.41 -8.22
CA MET A 179 11.80 4.40 -7.50
C MET A 179 11.36 4.27 -6.06
N ASP A 180 11.54 3.06 -5.54
CA ASP A 180 11.27 2.67 -4.16
C ASP A 180 12.50 1.98 -3.59
N PHE A 181 12.82 2.23 -2.32
CA PHE A 181 13.87 1.52 -1.60
C PHE A 181 13.35 1.00 -0.27
N GLY A 182 13.57 -0.29 -0.01
CA GLY A 182 13.10 -0.97 1.17
C GLY A 182 14.24 -1.63 1.94
N ILE A 183 14.13 -1.64 3.26
CA ILE A 183 14.94 -2.45 4.16
C ILE A 183 13.98 -3.27 5.02
N HIS A 184 14.33 -4.53 5.26
CA HIS A 184 13.56 -5.42 6.13
C HIS A 184 14.50 -6.17 7.07
N VAL A 185 14.18 -6.12 8.35
CA VAL A 185 14.97 -6.67 9.45
C VAL A 185 14.14 -7.65 10.25
N LYS A 186 14.64 -8.88 10.42
CA LYS A 186 14.07 -9.88 11.33
C LYS A 186 14.81 -9.87 12.65
N THR A 187 14.09 -9.64 13.73
CA THR A 187 14.64 -9.68 15.09
C THR A 187 14.68 -11.12 15.63
N LYS A 188 15.49 -11.36 16.67
CA LYS A 188 15.58 -12.67 17.32
C LYS A 188 14.27 -13.11 17.99
N SER A 189 13.40 -12.18 18.37
CA SER A 189 12.09 -12.48 18.98
C SER A 189 11.01 -12.88 17.96
N GLY A 190 11.33 -12.87 16.65
CA GLY A 190 10.38 -13.13 15.56
C GLY A 190 9.66 -11.89 15.05
N SER A 191 9.76 -10.75 15.73
CA SER A 191 9.26 -9.45 15.24
C SER A 191 10.05 -8.99 14.02
N LYS A 192 9.39 -8.26 13.11
CA LYS A 192 10.00 -7.67 11.93
C LYS A 192 9.95 -6.16 12.00
N ILE A 193 10.98 -5.51 11.51
CA ILE A 193 11.06 -4.05 11.36
C ILE A 193 11.29 -3.77 9.88
N GLY A 194 10.60 -2.78 9.34
CA GLY A 194 10.71 -2.37 7.95
C GLY A 194 10.94 -0.88 7.83
N LEU A 195 11.87 -0.48 6.96
CA LEU A 195 12.02 0.90 6.50
C LEU A 195 11.67 0.94 5.03
N MET A 196 10.96 1.98 4.60
CA MET A 196 10.57 2.16 3.21
C MET A 196 10.69 3.62 2.78
N ILE A 197 11.40 3.88 1.69
CA ILE A 197 11.44 5.16 0.99
C ILE A 197 10.70 4.96 -0.33
N GLN A 198 9.47 5.44 -0.39
CA GLN A 198 8.54 5.28 -1.49
C GLN A 198 8.47 6.53 -2.37
N ASP A 199 8.30 6.30 -3.67
CA ASP A 199 8.09 7.32 -4.70
C ASP A 199 9.25 8.30 -4.88
N LEU A 200 10.48 7.86 -4.61
CA LEU A 200 11.70 8.65 -4.83
C LEU A 200 11.81 9.08 -6.30
N ASN A 201 11.89 10.40 -6.52
CA ASN A 201 11.97 11.03 -7.83
C ASN A 201 10.83 10.68 -8.80
N SER A 202 9.68 10.24 -8.28
CA SER A 202 8.51 9.89 -9.08
C SER A 202 7.80 11.14 -9.58
N ARG A 203 7.43 11.16 -10.86
CA ARG A 203 6.76 12.31 -11.49
C ARG A 203 6.01 11.90 -12.74
N TYR A 204 4.96 12.63 -13.08
CA TYR A 204 4.42 12.66 -14.44
C TYR A 204 5.04 13.79 -15.24
N GLN A 205 5.39 13.50 -16.49
CA GLN A 205 5.74 14.47 -17.50
C GLN A 205 4.62 14.54 -18.54
N TRP A 206 4.03 15.72 -18.67
CA TRP A 206 2.95 16.03 -19.60
C TRP A 206 3.52 16.83 -20.76
N LYS A 207 3.31 16.36 -21.99
CA LYS A 207 3.69 17.08 -23.20
C LYS A 207 2.44 17.62 -23.89
N THR A 208 2.28 18.95 -23.87
CA THR A 208 1.03 19.60 -24.30
C THR A 208 1.08 20.12 -25.75
N ASP A 209 2.12 19.75 -26.50
CA ASP A 209 2.38 20.17 -27.89
C ASP A 209 1.25 19.77 -28.86
N LYS A 210 0.47 18.75 -28.50
CA LYS A 210 -0.68 18.30 -29.30
C LYS A 210 -1.95 19.12 -29.09
N ILE A 211 -2.02 19.93 -28.03
CA ILE A 211 -3.25 20.65 -27.63
C ILE A 211 -3.07 22.16 -27.77
N TYR A 212 -1.85 22.68 -27.55
CA TYR A 212 -1.56 24.10 -27.67
C TYR A 212 -0.60 24.38 -28.81
N GLU A 213 -0.82 25.46 -29.56
CA GLU A 213 0.10 25.96 -30.60
C GLU A 213 1.52 26.21 -30.07
N ARG A 214 1.64 26.54 -28.78
CA ARG A 214 2.90 26.59 -28.03
C ARG A 214 2.84 25.64 -26.85
N GLY A 215 3.03 24.36 -27.12
CA GLY A 215 3.11 23.33 -26.09
C GLY A 215 4.22 23.58 -25.08
N LYS A 216 3.98 23.10 -23.85
CA LYS A 216 4.95 23.09 -22.75
C LYS A 216 5.05 21.69 -22.17
N VAL A 217 6.23 21.41 -21.63
CA VAL A 217 6.45 20.26 -20.75
C VAL A 217 6.08 20.67 -19.33
N TYR A 218 5.03 20.07 -18.79
CA TYR A 218 4.63 20.24 -17.39
C TYR A 218 5.03 19.01 -16.58
N ILE A 219 5.61 19.23 -15.41
CA ILE A 219 6.07 18.17 -14.51
C ILE A 219 5.20 18.21 -13.26
N ASP A 220 4.56 17.08 -12.97
CA ASP A 220 3.78 16.86 -11.76
C ASP A 220 4.52 15.88 -10.85
N GLN A 221 5.05 16.38 -9.74
CA GLN A 221 5.97 15.64 -8.87
C GLN A 221 5.21 14.93 -7.75
N PHE A 222 5.55 13.67 -7.52
CA PHE A 222 4.98 12.90 -6.41
C PHE A 222 5.74 13.24 -5.13
N PRO A 223 5.08 13.26 -3.98
CA PRO A 223 5.75 13.37 -2.70
C PRO A 223 6.51 12.07 -2.40
N THR A 224 7.70 12.20 -1.82
CA THR A 224 8.44 11.06 -1.29
C THR A 224 7.88 10.67 0.07
N LEU A 225 7.64 9.38 0.29
CA LEU A 225 7.15 8.85 1.55
C LEU A 225 8.26 8.08 2.26
N VAL A 226 8.58 8.44 3.50
CA VAL A 226 9.50 7.68 4.35
C VAL A 226 8.70 7.02 5.45
N ARG A 227 8.67 5.68 5.49
CA ARG A 227 7.87 4.88 6.43
C ARG A 227 8.74 3.96 7.26
N LEU A 228 8.41 3.84 8.53
CA LEU A 228 8.96 2.86 9.47
C LEU A 228 7.81 2.02 10.00
N GLY A 229 7.93 0.70 9.90
CA GLY A 229 6.92 -0.24 10.37
C GLY A 229 7.50 -1.33 11.27
N SER A 230 6.63 -1.91 12.09
CA SER A 230 6.94 -3.06 12.91
C SER A 230 5.73 -3.99 13.03
N ASN A 231 6.00 -5.26 13.34
CA ASN A 231 4.96 -6.22 13.71
C ASN A 231 5.34 -7.03 14.94
N VAL A 232 4.32 -7.54 15.61
CA VAL A 232 4.46 -8.34 16.82
C VAL A 232 3.32 -9.34 16.94
N ASN A 233 3.65 -10.53 17.43
CA ASN A 233 2.68 -11.53 17.85
C ASN A 233 2.42 -11.35 19.34
N TYR A 234 1.17 -11.11 19.72
CA TYR A 234 0.76 -11.04 21.11
C TYR A 234 -0.40 -12.00 21.36
N LYS A 235 -0.11 -13.11 22.06
CA LYS A 235 -1.05 -14.23 22.21
C LYS A 235 -1.51 -14.72 20.82
N ASN A 236 -2.81 -14.69 20.55
CA ASN A 236 -3.41 -15.08 19.28
C ASN A 236 -3.59 -13.88 18.33
N PHE A 237 -3.10 -12.69 18.67
CA PHE A 237 -3.24 -11.51 17.82
C PHE A 237 -1.94 -11.22 17.08
N TYR A 238 -2.05 -11.07 15.77
CA TYR A 238 -1.01 -10.52 14.92
C TYR A 238 -1.21 -9.02 14.80
N ILE A 239 -0.26 -8.21 15.25
CA ILE A 239 -0.38 -6.75 15.27
C ILE A 239 0.68 -6.14 14.36
N VAL A 240 0.25 -5.18 13.52
CA VAL A 240 1.12 -4.38 12.66
C VAL A 240 0.94 -2.90 12.99
N GLY A 241 2.01 -2.13 12.86
CA GLY A 241 1.95 -0.69 12.97
C GLY A 241 3.02 -0.03 12.11
N ASP A 242 2.66 1.07 11.47
CA ASP A 242 3.61 1.93 10.77
C ASP A 242 3.36 3.42 11.01
N ALA A 243 4.44 4.18 10.88
CA ALA A 243 4.43 5.63 10.90
C ALA A 243 5.29 6.14 9.74
N GLY A 244 4.94 7.30 9.19
CA GLY A 244 5.68 7.85 8.08
C GLY A 244 5.57 9.34 7.90
N LEU A 245 6.56 9.88 7.19
CA LEU A 245 6.69 11.28 6.78
C LEU A 245 6.41 11.39 5.29
N ILE A 246 5.76 12.48 4.90
CA ILE A 246 5.49 12.82 3.51
C ILE A 246 6.25 14.09 3.20
N ILE A 247 7.15 14.00 2.23
CA ILE A 247 8.08 15.06 1.88
C ILE A 247 7.81 15.48 0.44
N ASN A 248 7.57 16.76 0.22
CA ASN A 248 7.44 17.33 -1.12
C ASN A 248 8.35 18.56 -1.23
N LYS A 249 9.15 18.66 -2.30
CA LYS A 249 10.10 19.77 -2.52
C LYS A 249 10.90 20.16 -1.26
N GLN A 250 11.39 19.16 -0.52
CA GLN A 250 12.19 19.32 0.72
C GLN A 250 11.41 19.82 1.95
N GLU A 251 10.09 19.99 1.86
CA GLU A 251 9.23 20.32 2.98
C GLU A 251 8.43 19.10 3.45
N ILE A 252 8.25 18.96 4.77
CA ILE A 252 7.36 17.94 5.34
C ILE A 252 5.93 18.46 5.22
N VAL A 253 5.14 17.80 4.38
CA VAL A 253 3.75 18.19 4.07
C VAL A 253 2.72 17.34 4.81
N GLY A 254 3.16 16.29 5.51
CA GLY A 254 2.25 15.46 6.27
C GLY A 254 2.90 14.28 6.98
N TYR A 255 2.11 13.70 7.87
CA TYR A 255 2.42 12.50 8.62
C TYR A 255 1.38 11.42 8.31
N THR A 256 1.80 10.16 8.44
CA THR A 256 0.94 8.99 8.32
C THR A 256 1.15 8.10 9.53
N PHE A 257 0.05 7.54 10.03
CA PHE A 257 0.05 6.53 11.07
C PHE A 257 -0.96 5.44 10.67
N ARG A 258 -0.54 4.19 10.80
CA ARG A 258 -1.38 3.03 10.50
C ARG A 258 -1.18 1.97 11.58
N ALA A 259 -2.26 1.32 11.97
CA ALA A 259 -2.25 0.21 12.89
C ALA A 259 -3.30 -0.82 12.46
N GLY A 260 -2.98 -2.10 12.65
CA GLY A 260 -3.88 -3.18 12.29
C GLY A 260 -3.67 -4.40 13.15
N MET A 261 -4.74 -5.19 13.29
CA MET A 261 -4.71 -6.47 13.98
C MET A 261 -5.39 -7.55 13.14
N GLU A 262 -4.87 -8.76 13.22
CA GLU A 262 -5.41 -9.98 12.64
C GLU A 262 -5.53 -11.04 13.74
N TYR A 263 -6.70 -11.66 13.81
CA TYR A 263 -7.02 -12.75 14.72
C TYR A 263 -7.35 -13.99 13.88
N PRO A 264 -6.50 -15.03 13.90
CA PRO A 264 -6.81 -16.31 13.28
C PRO A 264 -7.93 -16.99 14.09
N TYR A 265 -9.02 -17.30 13.42
CA TYR A 265 -10.16 -18.04 13.93
C TYR A 265 -10.18 -19.43 13.28
N LEU A 266 -10.04 -20.48 14.10
CA LEU A 266 -9.77 -21.84 13.60
C LEU A 266 -8.49 -21.86 12.74
N GLU A 267 -8.31 -22.88 11.90
CA GLU A 267 -7.08 -23.03 11.11
C GLU A 267 -7.07 -22.18 9.83
N ASN A 268 -8.24 -21.85 9.28
CA ASN A 268 -8.34 -21.30 7.92
C ASN A 268 -9.04 -19.94 7.83
N TYR A 269 -9.62 -19.41 8.92
CA TYR A 269 -10.34 -18.14 8.90
C TYR A 269 -9.57 -17.05 9.65
N TYR A 270 -9.68 -15.82 9.17
CA TYR A 270 -8.99 -14.68 9.77
C TYR A 270 -9.96 -13.52 9.93
N LEU A 271 -9.99 -12.89 11.10
CA LEU A 271 -10.73 -11.66 11.38
C LEU A 271 -9.74 -10.51 11.51
N ARG A 272 -10.04 -9.38 10.87
CA ARG A 272 -9.10 -8.25 10.78
C ARG A 272 -9.81 -6.94 11.06
N ALA A 273 -9.08 -6.04 11.70
CA ALA A 273 -9.49 -4.66 11.89
C ALA A 273 -8.28 -3.74 11.85
N GLY A 274 -8.49 -2.51 11.40
CA GLY A 274 -7.40 -1.57 11.25
C GLY A 274 -7.83 -0.12 11.17
N PHE A 275 -6.84 0.74 11.34
CA PHE A 275 -6.94 2.17 11.16
C PHE A 275 -5.74 2.63 10.34
N GLY A 276 -5.99 3.31 9.23
CA GLY A 276 -4.94 3.83 8.38
C GLY A 276 -5.47 4.82 7.35
N ASN A 277 -4.63 5.75 6.92
CA ASN A 277 -5.05 6.85 6.04
C ASN A 277 -6.29 7.60 6.58
N ARG A 278 -6.41 7.70 7.91
CA ARG A 278 -7.55 8.31 8.64
C ARG A 278 -8.89 7.60 8.41
N ARG A 279 -8.86 6.32 8.06
CA ARG A 279 -10.04 5.48 7.83
C ARG A 279 -9.97 4.25 8.71
N MET A 280 -11.14 3.82 9.17
CA MET A 280 -11.29 2.53 9.81
C MET A 280 -11.55 1.47 8.74
N SER A 281 -11.14 0.24 9.01
CA SER A 281 -11.39 -0.90 8.15
C SER A 281 -11.58 -2.18 8.95
N VAL A 282 -12.34 -3.10 8.36
CA VAL A 282 -12.54 -4.45 8.86
C VAL A 282 -12.43 -5.42 7.70
N GLY A 283 -12.11 -6.69 7.98
CA GLY A 283 -12.03 -7.68 6.92
C GLY A 283 -11.98 -9.09 7.43
N VAL A 284 -12.15 -10.02 6.49
CA VAL A 284 -12.07 -11.46 6.72
C VAL A 284 -11.15 -12.10 5.69
N GLY A 285 -10.51 -13.20 6.07
CA GLY A 285 -9.68 -14.01 5.19
C GLY A 285 -10.05 -15.48 5.30
N LEU A 286 -9.89 -16.21 4.20
CA LEU A 286 -10.07 -17.65 4.10
C LEU A 286 -8.89 -18.26 3.35
N ASP A 287 -8.18 -19.17 4.02
CA ASP A 287 -7.23 -20.07 3.37
C ASP A 287 -7.95 -21.30 2.85
N TRP A 288 -7.62 -21.70 1.63
CA TRP A 288 -8.20 -22.86 0.96
C TRP A 288 -7.17 -23.53 0.05
N SER A 289 -7.44 -24.79 -0.30
CA SER A 289 -6.57 -25.58 -1.17
C SER A 289 -7.24 -25.72 -2.54
N LEU A 290 -6.60 -25.20 -3.60
CA LEU A 290 -7.04 -25.36 -4.98
C LEU A 290 -6.23 -26.44 -5.73
N LEU A 291 -4.90 -26.33 -5.74
CA LEU A 291 -3.99 -27.29 -6.41
C LEU A 291 -3.18 -28.11 -5.40
N LYS A 292 -2.72 -27.46 -4.33
CA LYS A 292 -1.98 -28.07 -3.20
C LYS A 292 -2.55 -27.58 -1.88
N ASP A 293 -2.28 -28.31 -0.79
CA ASP A 293 -2.76 -27.88 0.52
C ASP A 293 -2.26 -26.48 0.90
N GLY A 294 -3.23 -25.59 1.18
CA GLY A 294 -3.00 -24.21 1.62
C GLY A 294 -2.35 -23.31 0.57
N ASP A 295 -2.61 -23.54 -0.72
CA ASP A 295 -2.04 -22.74 -1.80
C ASP A 295 -2.88 -21.50 -2.16
N GLY A 296 -4.16 -21.45 -1.80
CA GLY A 296 -5.08 -20.38 -2.12
C GLY A 296 -5.47 -19.55 -0.89
N ARG A 297 -5.62 -18.24 -1.10
CA ARG A 297 -6.18 -17.31 -0.12
C ARG A 297 -7.19 -16.40 -0.77
N LEU A 298 -8.34 -16.25 -0.13
CA LEU A 298 -9.37 -15.27 -0.47
C LEU A 298 -9.52 -14.30 0.70
N ASP A 299 -9.36 -13.02 0.44
CA ASP A 299 -9.52 -11.96 1.43
C ASP A 299 -10.58 -10.96 0.99
N TYR A 300 -11.37 -10.49 1.95
CA TYR A 300 -12.33 -9.41 1.78
C TYR A 300 -12.07 -8.31 2.82
N ALA A 301 -12.18 -7.05 2.41
CA ALA A 301 -12.11 -5.91 3.29
C ALA A 301 -13.20 -4.90 2.99
N PHE A 302 -13.71 -4.29 4.06
CA PHE A 302 -14.58 -3.13 4.01
C PHE A 302 -13.87 -1.94 4.65
N ILE A 303 -13.85 -0.80 3.95
CA ILE A 303 -13.25 0.44 4.43
C ILE A 303 -14.33 1.50 4.52
N PHE A 304 -14.38 2.18 5.66
CA PHE A 304 -15.26 3.32 5.85
C PHE A 304 -14.65 4.56 5.16
N GLU A 305 -15.26 5.02 4.06
CA GLU A 305 -14.84 6.22 3.31
C GLU A 305 -15.84 7.37 3.53
N ASN A 306 -15.90 7.95 4.72
CA ASN A 306 -16.75 9.12 4.96
C ASN A 306 -16.20 10.36 4.20
N PRO A 307 -17.01 11.12 3.41
CA PRO A 307 -18.45 10.99 3.13
C PRO A 307 -18.83 10.21 1.87
N ALA A 308 -17.86 9.67 1.13
CA ALA A 308 -18.08 8.94 -0.11
C ALA A 308 -18.87 7.63 0.05
N GLY A 309 -18.93 7.04 1.26
CA GLY A 309 -19.65 5.81 1.58
C GLY A 309 -18.71 4.73 2.10
N GLY A 310 -18.62 3.61 1.38
CA GLY A 310 -17.77 2.48 1.75
C GLY A 310 -17.07 1.86 0.54
N ALA A 311 -15.86 1.36 0.74
CA ALA A 311 -15.11 0.62 -0.27
C ALA A 311 -15.11 -0.87 0.04
N HIS A 312 -15.24 -1.69 -1.00
CA HIS A 312 -15.22 -3.15 -0.93
C HIS A 312 -14.01 -3.68 -1.71
N ILE A 313 -13.16 -4.45 -1.05
CA ILE A 313 -11.92 -4.94 -1.65
C ILE A 313 -11.93 -6.45 -1.58
N PHE A 314 -11.66 -7.09 -2.72
CA PHE A 314 -11.51 -8.53 -2.85
C PHE A 314 -10.10 -8.82 -3.31
N THR A 315 -9.45 -9.80 -2.68
CA THR A 315 -8.12 -10.25 -3.07
C THR A 315 -8.05 -11.76 -3.14
N TYR A 316 -7.45 -12.24 -4.22
CA TYR A 316 -7.13 -13.64 -4.46
C TYR A 316 -5.62 -13.76 -4.54
N ALA A 317 -5.02 -14.63 -3.73
CA ALA A 317 -3.60 -14.92 -3.79
C ALA A 317 -3.39 -16.43 -3.89
N PHE A 318 -2.41 -16.82 -4.71
CA PHE A 318 -1.99 -18.21 -4.89
C PHE A 318 -0.50 -18.35 -4.62
N SER A 319 -0.09 -19.44 -4.00
CA SER A 319 1.30 -19.75 -3.63
C SER A 319 1.70 -21.16 -4.06
N PHE A 320 2.63 -21.29 -5.00
CA PHE A 320 2.97 -22.55 -5.67
C PHE A 320 4.47 -22.81 -5.83
#